data_AF-A0A2V5WHF7-F1
#
_entry.id   AF-A0A2V5WHF7-F1
#
_cell.length_a   1.000
_cell.length_b   1.000
_cell.length_c   1.000
_cell.angle_alpha   90.00
_cell.angle_beta   90.00
_cell.angle_gamma   90.00
#
_symmetry.space_group_name_H-M   'P 1'
#
loop_
_entity.id
_entity.type
_entity.pdbx_description
1 polymer ?
#
loop_
_entity_poly.entity_id
_entity_poly.type
_entity_poly.pdbx_seq_one_letter_code
_entity_poly.pdbx_strand_id
1 'polypeptide(L)' 'MSLAEIEEAVDKLSLGDLTKLAAHIARRHKLAWDEELEEDFSPGGKHEKALKKIDAEIDSGNFTPLP' A
#
# COMPACT_ATOMS: atom_id res chain seq x y z
N MET A 1 -8.91 -8.70 -23.05
CA MET A 1 -7.66 -7.94 -23.18
C MET A 1 -6.61 -8.62 -22.33
N SER A 2 -5.48 -8.98 -22.93
CA SER A 2 -4.33 -9.60 -22.27
C SER A 2 -3.36 -8.53 -21.77
N LEU A 3 -2.43 -8.92 -20.89
CA LEU A 3 -1.35 -8.02 -20.45
C LEU A 3 -0.49 -7.58 -21.64
N ALA A 4 -0.16 -8.50 -22.54
CA ALA A 4 0.62 -8.20 -23.75
C ALA A 4 -0.08 -7.14 -24.64
N GLU A 5 -1.41 -7.23 -24.80
CA GLU A 5 -2.17 -6.21 -25.55
C GLU A 5 -2.14 -4.84 -24.87
N ILE A 6 -2.06 -4.79 -23.52
CA ILE A 6 -1.89 -3.54 -22.78
C ILE A 6 -0.49 -2.98 -23.00
N GLU A 7 0.55 -3.81 -22.86
CA GLU A 7 1.95 -3.41 -23.04
C GLU A 7 2.18 -2.82 -24.44
N GLU A 8 1.69 -3.48 -25.50
CA GLU A 8 1.76 -2.94 -26.86
C GLU A 8 1.00 -1.63 -27.04
N ALA A 9 -0.10 -1.42 -26.31
CA ALA A 9 -0.85 -0.17 -26.35
C ALA A 9 -0.10 0.96 -25.63
N VAL A 10 0.58 0.64 -24.53
CA VAL A 10 1.42 1.58 -23.75
C VAL A 10 2.60 2.07 -24.58
N ASP A 11 3.25 1.18 -25.33
CA ASP A 11 4.40 1.53 -26.20
C ASP A 11 4.04 2.54 -27.31
N LYS A 12 2.76 2.63 -27.67
CA LYS A 12 2.25 3.55 -28.70
C LYS A 12 1.80 4.90 -28.13
N LEU A 13 1.85 5.10 -26.82
CA LEU A 13 1.40 6.34 -26.18
C LEU A 13 2.40 7.48 -26.40
N SER A 14 1.86 8.69 -26.46
CA SER A 14 2.67 9.90 -26.30
C SER A 14 3.25 9.96 -24.88
N LEU A 15 4.37 10.66 -24.69
CA LEU A 15 4.94 10.86 -23.35
C LEU A 15 3.95 11.49 -22.36
N GLY A 16 3.09 12.39 -22.84
CA GLY A 16 2.04 13.02 -22.03
C GLY A 16 0.97 12.04 -21.58
N ASP A 17 0.54 11.14 -22.46
CA ASP A 17 -0.47 10.13 -22.11
C ASP A 17 0.11 8.99 -21.28
N LEU A 18 1.38 8.63 -21.52
CA LEU A 18 2.13 7.72 -20.66
C LEU A 18 2.22 8.26 -19.22
N THR A 19 2.48 9.56 -19.07
CA THR A 19 2.54 10.21 -17.75
C THR A 19 1.19 10.16 -17.04
N LYS A 20 0.08 10.43 -17.75
CA LYS A 20 -1.28 10.32 -17.19
C LYS A 20 -1.61 8.89 -16.79
N LEU A 21 -1.25 7.92 -17.62
CA LEU A 21 -1.48 6.50 -17.33
C LEU A 21 -0.69 6.05 -16.10
N ALA A 22 0.58 6.45 -15.98
CA ALA A 22 1.40 6.16 -14.81
C ALA A 22 0.78 6.74 -13.52
N ALA A 23 0.30 7.99 -13.56
CA ALA A 23 -0.39 8.61 -12.43
C ALA A 23 -1.68 7.85 -12.03
N HIS A 24 -2.44 7.38 -13.02
CA HIS A 24 -3.65 6.59 -12.79
C HIS A 24 -3.34 5.23 -12.14
N ILE A 25 -2.31 4.53 -12.63
CA ILE A 25 -1.85 3.25 -12.07
C ILE A 25 -1.37 3.47 -10.63
N ALA A 26 -0.54 4.47 -10.38
CA ALA A 26 -0.04 4.80 -9.05
C ALA A 26 -1.18 5.06 -8.05
N ARG A 27 -2.22 5.80 -8.46
CA ARG A 27 -3.41 6.03 -7.64
C ARG A 27 -4.13 4.73 -7.29
N ARG A 28 -4.27 3.81 -8.25
CA ARG A 28 -4.90 2.50 -8.01
C ARG A 28 -4.09 1.64 -7.04
N HIS A 29 -2.78 1.57 -7.22
CA HIS A 29 -1.91 0.85 -6.29
C HIS A 29 -1.97 1.44 -4.89
N LYS A 30 -1.98 2.77 -4.76
CA LYS A 30 -2.14 3.42 -3.46
C LYS A 30 -3.44 2.98 -2.77
N LEU A 31 -4.57 2.98 -3.47
CA LEU A 31 -5.85 2.58 -2.88
C LEU A 31 -5.84 1.11 -2.45
N ALA A 32 -5.27 0.22 -3.25
CA ALA A 32 -5.12 -1.19 -2.89
C ALA A 32 -4.21 -1.37 -1.66
N TRP A 33 -3.12 -0.58 -1.57
CA TRP A 33 -2.26 -0.57 -0.40
C TRP A 33 -2.97 -0.02 0.84
N ASP A 34 -3.78 1.03 0.71
CA ASP A 34 -4.57 1.58 1.82
C ASP A 34 -5.56 0.51 2.36
N GLU A 35 -6.19 -0.27 1.47
CA GLU A 35 -7.08 -1.37 1.84
C GLU A 35 -6.33 -2.54 2.49
N GLU A 36 -5.22 -2.99 1.90
CA GLU A 36 -4.37 -4.06 2.48
C GLU A 36 -3.86 -3.67 3.86
N LEU A 37 -3.48 -2.40 4.06
CA LEU A 37 -3.03 -1.90 5.35
C LEU A 37 -4.15 -1.92 6.39
N GLU A 38 -5.36 -1.49 6.03
CA GLU A 38 -6.50 -1.56 6.95
C GLU A 38 -6.81 -3.01 7.35
N GLU A 39 -6.77 -3.95 6.41
CA GLU A 39 -6.99 -5.38 6.68
C GLU A 39 -5.88 -5.98 7.55
N ASP A 40 -4.61 -5.73 7.22
CA ASP A 40 -3.45 -6.31 7.91
C ASP A 40 -3.38 -5.86 9.38
N PHE A 41 -3.84 -4.65 9.69
CA PHE A 41 -3.84 -4.07 11.04
C PHE A 41 -5.20 -4.15 11.78
N SER A 42 -6.23 -4.71 11.15
CA SER A 42 -7.53 -4.96 11.78
C SER A 42 -7.46 -6.01 12.91
N PRO A 43 -8.45 -6.09 13.81
CA PRO A 43 -8.51 -7.15 14.82
C PRO A 43 -8.55 -8.55 14.20
N GLY A 44 -7.61 -9.42 14.56
CA GLY A 44 -7.43 -10.73 13.93
C GLY A 44 -6.63 -10.70 12.62
N GLY A 45 -6.23 -9.51 12.17
CA GLY A 45 -5.37 -9.28 11.01
C GLY A 45 -3.97 -9.83 11.21
N LYS A 46 -3.22 -9.88 10.11
CA LYS A 46 -1.88 -10.45 10.01
C LYS A 46 -0.90 -9.88 11.04
N HIS A 47 -1.04 -8.62 11.41
CA HIS A 47 -0.13 -7.93 12.33
C HIS A 47 -0.59 -7.88 13.78
N GLU A 48 -1.72 -8.51 14.14
CA GLU A 48 -2.26 -8.52 15.50
C GLU A 48 -1.22 -8.93 16.56
N LYS A 49 -0.41 -9.95 16.27
CA LYS A 49 0.65 -10.42 17.20
C LYS A 49 1.76 -9.39 17.40
N ALA A 50 2.11 -8.65 16.35
CA ALA A 50 3.12 -7.61 16.43
C ALA A 50 2.59 -6.42 17.25
N LEU A 51 1.33 -6.04 17.03
CA LEU A 51 0.66 -4.98 17.80
C LEU A 51 0.62 -5.32 19.29
N LYS A 52 0.17 -6.52 19.67
CA LYS A 52 0.16 -6.97 21.08
C LYS A 52 1.54 -6.91 21.74
N LYS A 53 2.59 -7.21 20.98
CA LYS A 53 3.96 -7.10 21.50
C LYS A 53 4.35 -5.65 21.74
N ILE A 54 4.05 -4.76 20.79
CA ILE A 54 4.33 -3.33 20.92
C ILE A 54 3.58 -2.73 22.12
N ASP A 55 2.30 -3.08 22.28
CA ASP A 55 1.49 -2.64 23.43
C ASP A 55 2.15 -3.06 24.76
N ALA A 56 2.61 -4.31 24.87
CA ALA A 56 3.31 -4.78 26.07
C ALA A 56 4.63 -4.03 26.34
N GLU A 57 5.40 -3.69 25.30
CA GLU A 57 6.61 -2.88 25.44
C GLU A 57 6.27 -1.45 25.92
N ILE A 58 5.22 -0.84 25.38
CA ILE A 58 4.72 0.47 25.82
C ILE A 58 4.29 0.43 27.29
N ASP A 59 3.50 -0.58 27.67
CA ASP A 59 3.03 -0.77 29.04
C ASP A 59 4.18 -1.00 30.02
N SER A 60 5.28 -1.63 29.57
CA SER A 60 6.50 -1.81 30.35
C SER A 60 7.37 -0.54 30.48
N GLY A 61 6.97 0.56 29.83
CA GLY A 61 7.71 1.81 29.78
C GLY A 61 8.86 1.83 28.78
N ASN A 62 8.96 0.83 27.90
CA ASN A 62 9.97 0.75 26.85
C ASN A 62 9.55 1.52 25.58
N PHE A 63 9.19 2.79 25.75
CA PHE A 63 8.80 3.67 24.65
C PHE A 63 9.21 5.12 24.94
N THR A 64 9.62 5.83 23.89
CA THR A 64 9.88 7.28 23.96
C THR A 64 8.73 8.01 23.26
N PRO A 65 7.93 8.82 23.97
CA PRO A 65 6.89 9.63 23.36
C PRO A 65 7.44 10.52 22.25
N LEU A 66 6.66 10.67 21.18
CA LEU A 66 6.94 11.71 20.21
C LEU A 66 6.82 13.09 20.89
N PRO A 67 7.71 14.05 20.56
CA PRO A 67 7.71 15.38 21.14
C PRO A 67 6.43 16.18 20.84
#